data_AF-A0A6N7Z0Y3-F1
#
_entry.id   AF-A0A6N7Z0Y3-F1
#
_cell.length_a   1.000
_cell.length_b   1.000
_cell.length_c   1.000
_cell.angle_alpha   90.00
_cell.angle_beta   90.00
_cell.angle_gamma   90.00
#
_symmetry.space_group_name_H-M   'P 1'
#
loop_
_entity.id
_entity.type
_entity.pdbx_description
1 polymer ?
#
loop_
_entity_poly.entity_id
_entity_poly.type
_entity_poly.pdbx_seq_one_letter_code
_entity_poly.pdbx_strand_id
1 'polypeptide(L)'
;MIVVKSGRPWAHAATGVTGAAYHFLLLPAVAELPAPAWAKAAGYGWLVLDGALGGAQVAKLNPEITHQLRSGAHLPAAVWVAAAGLSGTWWLAVVGVLFAIMQAGSTLLINTKLLRPWTFWVQAGLNVTWMAAVAVTLA
;
A
#
# COMPACT_ATOMS: atom_id res chain seq x y z
N MET A 1 11.08 -20.62 -15.68
CA MET A 1 11.17 -19.19 -15.30
C MET A 1 10.97 -18.35 -16.56
N ILE A 2 9.82 -17.71 -16.72
CA ILE A 2 9.54 -16.87 -17.90
C ILE A 2 10.15 -15.49 -17.61
N VAL A 3 11.34 -15.23 -18.15
CA VAL A 3 11.98 -13.92 -18.11
C VAL A 3 11.45 -13.10 -19.27
N VAL A 4 10.54 -12.17 -19.00
CA VAL A 4 10.08 -11.22 -20.02
C VAL A 4 11.20 -10.20 -20.24
N LYS A 5 11.77 -10.17 -21.45
CA LYS A 5 12.72 -9.11 -21.84
C LYS A 5 11.94 -7.80 -22.01
N SER A 6 11.96 -6.93 -21.00
CA SER A 6 11.47 -5.57 -21.16
C SER A 6 12.53 -4.69 -21.82
N GLY A 7 12.11 -3.75 -22.67
CA GLY A 7 13.02 -2.83 -23.37
C GLY A 7 13.70 -1.80 -22.46
N ARG A 8 13.39 -1.76 -21.16
CA ARG A 8 13.96 -0.80 -20.17
C ARG A 8 14.12 -1.47 -18.79
N PRO A 9 15.14 -2.31 -18.60
CA PRO A 9 15.35 -3.04 -17.34
C PRO A 9 15.56 -2.12 -16.13
N TRP A 10 16.08 -0.90 -16.33
CA TRP A 10 16.28 0.07 -15.27
C TRP A 10 14.98 0.67 -14.72
N ALA A 11 13.92 0.74 -15.53
CA ALA A 11 12.65 1.34 -15.11
C ALA A 11 11.95 0.48 -14.05
N HIS A 12 11.98 -0.84 -14.21
CA HIS A 12 11.41 -1.78 -13.24
C HIS A 12 12.20 -1.83 -11.93
N ALA A 13 13.53 -1.75 -12.03
CA ALA A 13 14.38 -1.66 -10.85
C ALA A 13 14.11 -0.36 -10.09
N ALA A 14 13.98 0.78 -10.79
CA ALA A 14 13.66 2.06 -10.18
C ALA A 14 12.31 2.02 -9.45
N THR A 15 11.25 1.50 -10.08
CA THR A 15 9.92 1.38 -9.44
C THR A 15 9.92 0.43 -8.25
N GLY A 16 10.70 -0.67 -8.32
CA GLY A 16 10.85 -1.63 -7.23
C GLY A 16 11.54 -1.01 -6.01
N VAL A 17 12.64 -0.28 -6.24
CA VAL A 17 13.41 0.39 -5.17
C VAL A 17 12.61 1.52 -4.54
N THR A 18 12.04 2.42 -5.33
CA THR A 18 11.28 3.56 -4.80
C THR A 18 10.03 3.10 -4.08
N GLY A 19 9.33 2.10 -4.62
CA GLY A 19 8.21 1.45 -3.95
C GLY A 19 8.63 0.87 -2.60
N ALA A 20 9.67 0.04 -2.54
CA ALA A 20 10.12 -0.57 -1.29
C ALA A 20 10.55 0.50 -0.25
N ALA A 21 11.31 1.51 -0.68
CA ALA A 21 11.75 2.59 0.19
C ALA A 21 10.57 3.36 0.81
N TYR A 22 9.57 3.72 0.01
CA TYR A 22 8.35 4.37 0.50
C TYR A 22 7.67 3.56 1.61
N HIS A 23 7.51 2.24 1.41
CA HIS A 23 6.88 1.37 2.41
C HIS A 23 7.70 1.31 3.70
N PHE A 24 9.03 1.17 3.63
CA PHE A 24 9.84 1.13 4.84
C PHE A 24 9.87 2.44 5.62
N LEU A 25 9.67 3.59 4.95
CA LEU A 25 9.50 4.87 5.64
C LEU A 25 8.20 4.94 6.48
N LEU A 26 7.25 4.04 6.27
CA LEU A 26 6.01 3.95 7.07
C LEU A 26 6.15 3.09 8.32
N LEU A 27 7.29 2.41 8.53
CA LEU A 27 7.51 1.58 9.73
C LEU A 27 7.27 2.33 11.05
N PRO A 28 7.77 3.58 11.23
CA PRO A 28 7.46 4.35 12.43
C PRO A 28 5.97 4.66 12.55
N ALA A 29 5.27 4.96 11.46
CA ALA A 29 3.83 5.22 11.51
C ALA A 29 3.03 4.00 12.01
N VAL A 30 3.42 2.77 11.63
CA VAL A 30 2.81 1.54 12.16
C VAL A 30 3.04 1.40 13.67
N ALA A 31 4.24 1.76 14.13
CA ALA A 31 4.60 1.70 15.55
C ALA A 31 3.83 2.74 16.38
N GLU A 32 3.76 3.98 15.91
CA GLU A 32 3.29 5.12 16.69
C GLU A 32 1.77 5.32 16.65
N LEU A 33 1.11 5.00 15.53
CA LEU A 33 -0.33 5.21 15.45
C LEU A 33 -1.10 4.32 16.45
N PRO A 34 -2.17 4.85 17.08
CA PRO A 34 -3.00 4.06 17.98
C PRO A 34 -3.70 2.99 17.16
N ALA A 35 -3.48 1.72 17.48
CA ALA A 35 -4.14 0.58 16.85
C ALA A 35 -3.95 -0.67 17.72
N PRO A 36 -4.90 -1.61 17.71
CA PRO A 36 -4.72 -2.89 18.40
C PRO A 36 -3.56 -3.69 17.79
N ALA A 37 -2.91 -4.55 18.59
CA ALA A 37 -1.70 -5.26 18.19
C ALA A 37 -1.86 -6.09 16.90
N TRP A 38 -3.02 -6.72 16.69
CA TRP A 38 -3.31 -7.47 15.47
C TRP A 38 -3.34 -6.58 14.21
N ALA A 39 -3.79 -5.34 14.34
CA ALA A 39 -3.82 -4.39 13.23
C ALA A 39 -2.42 -3.86 12.93
N LYS A 40 -1.59 -3.60 13.95
CA LYS A 40 -0.17 -3.26 13.75
C LYS A 40 0.58 -4.41 13.07
N ALA A 41 0.30 -5.65 13.47
CA ALA A 41 0.86 -6.83 12.79
C ALA A 41 0.45 -6.89 11.30
N ALA A 42 -0.79 -6.55 10.98
CA ALA A 42 -1.22 -6.40 9.58
C ALA A 42 -0.44 -5.29 8.85
N GLY A 43 -0.25 -4.13 9.49
CA GLY A 43 0.55 -3.02 8.96
C GLY A 43 1.99 -3.44 8.65
N TYR A 44 2.69 -4.07 9.61
CA TYR A 44 4.04 -4.59 9.38
C TYR A 44 4.08 -5.66 8.29
N GLY A 45 3.09 -6.57 8.28
CA GLY A 45 2.96 -7.60 7.25
C GLY A 45 2.85 -7.00 5.85
N TRP A 46 2.03 -5.97 5.68
CA TRP A 46 1.93 -5.22 4.42
C TRP A 46 3.29 -4.64 3.99
N LEU A 47 3.97 -3.89 4.87
CA LEU A 47 5.24 -3.23 4.53
C LEU A 47 6.32 -4.24 4.13
N VAL A 48 6.39 -5.38 4.83
CA VAL A 48 7.33 -6.46 4.50
C VAL A 48 7.00 -7.10 3.16
N LEU A 49 5.73 -7.41 2.89
CA LEU A 49 5.30 -7.99 1.62
C LEU A 49 5.62 -7.06 0.45
N ASP A 50 5.33 -5.77 0.58
CA ASP A 50 5.59 -4.82 -0.50
C ASP A 50 7.07 -4.53 -0.72
N GLY A 51 7.86 -4.50 0.36
CA GLY A 51 9.32 -4.46 0.28
C GLY A 51 9.89 -5.69 -0.42
N ALA A 52 9.43 -6.89 -0.06
CA ALA A 52 9.85 -8.15 -0.70
C ALA A 52 9.49 -8.19 -2.19
N LEU A 53 8.29 -7.75 -2.56
CA LEU A 53 7.86 -7.66 -3.95
C LEU A 53 8.62 -6.59 -4.74
N GLY A 54 9.02 -5.49 -4.09
CA GLY A 54 9.93 -4.50 -4.67
C GLY A 54 11.30 -5.10 -4.94
N GLY A 55 11.85 -5.85 -4.00
CA GLY A 55 13.09 -6.62 -4.19
C GLY A 55 12.98 -7.65 -5.31
N ALA A 56 11.85 -8.35 -5.41
CA ALA A 56 11.59 -9.31 -6.49
C ALA A 56 11.55 -8.63 -7.88
N GLN A 57 10.97 -7.42 -7.98
CA GLN A 57 11.01 -6.62 -9.21
C GLN A 57 12.44 -6.23 -9.58
N VAL A 58 13.27 -5.82 -8.61
CA VAL A 58 14.70 -5.55 -8.82
C VAL A 58 15.44 -6.80 -9.28
N ALA A 59 15.08 -7.97 -8.75
CA ALA A 59 15.57 -9.28 -9.17
C ALA A 59 14.99 -9.76 -10.52
N LYS A 60 14.29 -8.89 -11.26
CA LYS A 60 13.72 -9.16 -12.59
C LYS A 60 12.61 -10.21 -12.60
N LEU A 61 11.91 -10.40 -11.47
CA LEU A 61 10.63 -11.13 -11.50
C LEU A 61 9.64 -10.38 -12.39
N ASN A 62 8.75 -11.11 -13.06
CA ASN A 62 7.78 -10.54 -13.98
C ASN A 62 6.94 -9.45 -13.26
N PRO A 63 6.94 -8.19 -13.77
CA PRO A 63 6.18 -7.10 -13.19
C PRO A 63 4.71 -7.44 -12.99
N GLU A 64 4.07 -8.11 -13.96
CA GLU A 64 2.66 -8.49 -13.87
C GLU A 64 2.40 -9.37 -12.64
N ILE A 65 3.25 -10.38 -12.41
CA ILE A 65 3.14 -11.25 -11.22
C ILE A 65 3.31 -10.43 -9.96
N THR A 66 4.35 -9.58 -9.89
CA THR A 66 4.62 -8.77 -8.70
C THR A 66 3.54 -7.74 -8.42
N HIS A 67 2.92 -7.14 -9.44
CA HIS A 67 1.83 -6.18 -9.30
C HIS A 67 0.55 -6.86 -8.81
N GLN A 68 0.24 -8.06 -9.31
CA GLN A 68 -0.90 -8.85 -8.84
C GLN A 68 -0.72 -9.28 -7.37
N LEU A 69 0.47 -9.77 -6.99
CA LEU A 69 0.77 -10.10 -5.60
C LEU A 69 0.74 -8.88 -4.68
N ARG A 70 1.28 -7.74 -5.15
CA ARG A 70 1.26 -6.45 -4.43
C ARG A 70 -0.16 -5.99 -4.16
N SER A 71 -1.04 -6.18 -5.14
CA SER A 71 -2.46 -5.89 -4.97
C SER A 71 -3.00 -6.62 -3.75
N GLY A 72 -2.76 -7.93 -3.64
CA GLY A 72 -3.14 -8.72 -2.46
C GLY A 72 -2.51 -8.24 -1.14
N ALA A 73 -1.24 -7.79 -1.18
CA ALA A 73 -0.54 -7.23 -0.02
C ALA A 73 -1.20 -5.95 0.52
N HIS A 74 -2.03 -5.26 -0.26
CA HIS A 74 -2.75 -4.09 0.22
C HIS A 74 -3.98 -4.41 1.11
N LEU A 75 -4.45 -5.67 1.18
CA LEU A 75 -5.51 -6.05 2.12
C LEU A 75 -5.10 -5.83 3.59
N PRO A 76 -3.95 -6.35 4.06
CA PRO A 76 -3.49 -6.05 5.41
C PRO A 76 -3.19 -4.55 5.62
N ALA A 77 -2.81 -3.81 4.57
CA ALA A 77 -2.70 -2.35 4.63
C ALA A 77 -4.05 -1.69 4.97
N ALA A 78 -5.12 -2.06 4.26
CA ALA A 78 -6.45 -1.54 4.49
C ALA A 78 -6.95 -1.84 5.92
N VAL A 79 -6.64 -3.05 6.42
CA VAL A 79 -6.95 -3.45 7.80
C VAL A 79 -6.26 -2.54 8.81
N TRP A 80 -4.95 -2.31 8.66
CA TRP A 80 -4.20 -1.44 9.55
C TRP A 80 -4.68 0.01 9.48
N VAL A 81 -4.82 0.57 8.28
CA VAL A 81 -5.27 1.95 8.06
C VAL A 81 -6.65 2.19 8.69
N ALA A 82 -7.60 1.27 8.51
CA ALA A 82 -8.93 1.40 9.09
C ALA A 82 -8.88 1.37 10.63
N ALA A 83 -8.14 0.42 11.21
CA ALA A 83 -8.03 0.30 12.66
C ALA A 83 -7.29 1.49 13.29
N ALA A 84 -6.22 1.97 12.64
CA ALA A 84 -5.48 3.14 13.06
C ALA A 84 -6.32 4.41 12.97
N GLY A 85 -7.10 4.56 11.88
CA GLY A 85 -8.05 5.65 11.72
C GLY A 85 -9.10 5.66 12.82
N LEU A 86 -9.79 4.53 13.04
CA LEU A 86 -10.86 4.42 14.03
C LEU A 86 -10.38 4.58 15.49
N SER A 87 -9.09 4.38 15.76
CA SER A 87 -8.51 4.54 17.09
C SER A 87 -7.84 5.93 17.28
N GLY A 88 -7.84 6.77 16.25
CA GLY A 88 -7.18 8.06 16.25
C GLY A 88 -8.14 9.25 16.30
N THR A 89 -7.71 10.38 15.73
CA THR A 89 -8.54 11.58 15.60
C THR A 89 -9.66 11.37 14.57
N TRP A 90 -10.72 12.19 14.63
CA TRP A 90 -11.84 12.10 13.68
C TRP A 90 -11.38 12.27 12.22
N TRP A 91 -10.37 13.12 11.96
CA TRP A 91 -9.82 13.34 10.63
C TRP A 91 -9.08 12.10 10.11
N LEU A 92 -8.25 11.49 10.96
CA LEU A 92 -7.55 10.24 10.65
C LEU A 92 -8.56 9.10 10.40
N ALA A 93 -9.65 9.07 11.16
CA ALA A 93 -10.73 8.11 11.01
C ALA A 93 -11.45 8.24 9.66
N VAL A 94 -11.95 9.43 9.32
CA VAL A 94 -12.72 9.65 8.10
C VAL A 94 -11.88 9.35 6.86
N VAL A 95 -10.69 9.95 6.75
CA VAL A 95 -9.83 9.76 5.58
C VAL A 95 -9.30 8.33 5.54
N GLY A 96 -8.91 7.77 6.68
CA GLY A 96 -8.37 6.41 6.79
C GLY A 96 -9.39 5.34 6.41
N VAL A 97 -10.62 5.43 6.91
CA VAL A 97 -11.67 4.45 6.56
C VAL A 97 -12.03 4.53 5.08
N LEU A 98 -12.19 5.73 4.51
CA LEU A 98 -12.44 5.90 3.08
C LEU A 98 -11.29 5.33 2.24
N PHE A 99 -10.05 5.63 2.63
CA PHE A 99 -8.86 5.09 1.98
C PHE A 99 -8.82 3.56 2.06
N ALA A 100 -9.07 2.98 3.24
CA ALA A 100 -9.07 1.55 3.47
C ALA A 100 -10.13 0.81 2.65
N ILE A 101 -11.36 1.33 2.60
CA ILE A 101 -12.45 0.78 1.77
C ILE A 101 -12.02 0.78 0.31
N MET A 102 -11.48 1.90 -0.16
CA MET A 102 -11.07 2.03 -1.54
C MET A 102 -9.88 1.11 -1.87
N GLN A 103 -8.90 1.01 -1.00
CA GLN A 103 -7.73 0.16 -1.13
C GLN A 103 -8.12 -1.34 -1.19
N ALA A 104 -9.01 -1.78 -0.28
CA ALA A 104 -9.53 -3.14 -0.28
C ALA A 104 -10.39 -3.42 -1.51
N GLY A 105 -11.30 -2.50 -1.86
CA GLY A 105 -12.16 -2.61 -3.04
C GLY A 105 -11.35 -2.70 -4.32
N SER A 106 -10.37 -1.82 -4.52
CA SER A 106 -9.47 -1.86 -5.67
C SER A 106 -8.70 -3.17 -5.73
N THR A 107 -8.26 -3.71 -4.59
CA THR A 107 -7.56 -4.99 -4.53
C THR A 107 -8.43 -6.16 -4.98
N LEU A 108 -9.66 -6.23 -4.45
CA LEU A 108 -10.60 -7.32 -4.74
C LEU A 108 -11.14 -7.26 -6.18
N LEU A 109 -11.14 -6.07 -6.78
CA LEU A 109 -11.75 -5.82 -8.08
C LEU A 109 -10.74 -5.56 -9.20
N ILE A 110 -9.42 -5.65 -8.94
CA ILE A 110 -8.37 -5.22 -9.89
C ILE A 110 -8.43 -5.93 -11.25
N ASN A 111 -8.89 -7.18 -11.27
CA ASN A 111 -9.05 -7.98 -12.48
C ASN A 111 -10.49 -8.02 -13.01
N THR A 112 -11.34 -7.08 -12.58
CA THR A 112 -12.74 -6.99 -13.01
C THR A 112 -12.97 -5.75 -13.87
N LYS A 113 -14.04 -5.76 -14.66
CA LYS A 113 -14.48 -4.58 -15.43
C LYS A 113 -15.16 -3.50 -14.59
N LEU A 114 -15.26 -3.71 -13.26
CA LEU A 114 -15.96 -2.80 -12.36
C LEU A 114 -15.10 -1.59 -11.96
N LEU A 115 -13.77 -1.74 -11.94
CA LEU A 115 -12.88 -0.63 -11.68
C LEU A 115 -12.69 0.22 -12.93
N ARG A 116 -12.88 1.52 -12.77
CA ARG A 116 -12.61 2.52 -13.80
C ARG A 116 -11.27 3.17 -13.50
N PRO A 117 -10.48 3.60 -14.50
CA PRO A 117 -9.16 4.20 -14.26
C PRO A 117 -9.15 5.35 -13.24
N TRP A 118 -10.26 6.10 -13.12
CA TRP A 118 -10.37 7.20 -12.16
C TRP A 118 -10.37 6.76 -10.69
N THR A 119 -10.68 5.49 -10.39
CA THR A 119 -10.63 4.99 -9.01
C THR A 119 -9.20 5.07 -8.48
N PHE A 120 -8.19 4.80 -9.31
CA PHE A 120 -6.80 4.90 -8.88
C PHE A 120 -6.39 6.34 -8.52
N TRP A 121 -6.95 7.36 -9.19
CA TRP A 121 -6.70 8.76 -8.85
C TRP A 121 -7.31 9.17 -7.52
N VAL A 122 -8.55 8.75 -7.26
CA VAL A 122 -9.22 9.01 -5.98
C VAL A 122 -8.48 8.29 -4.84
N GLN A 123 -8.07 7.04 -5.06
CA GLN A 123 -7.29 6.28 -4.09
C GLN A 123 -5.93 6.93 -3.80
N ALA A 124 -5.23 7.42 -4.83
CA ALA A 124 -3.97 8.16 -4.65
C ALA A 124 -4.19 9.45 -3.85
N GLY A 125 -5.25 10.21 -4.15
CA GLY A 125 -5.63 11.39 -3.38
C GLY A 125 -5.92 11.08 -1.91
N LEU A 126 -6.68 10.01 -1.64
CA LEU A 126 -6.95 9.53 -0.29
C LEU A 126 -5.69 9.09 0.45
N ASN A 127 -4.76 8.39 -0.22
CA ASN A 127 -3.47 8.01 0.36
C ASN A 127 -2.69 9.27 0.80
N VAL A 128 -2.46 10.22 -0.10
CA VAL A 128 -1.72 11.45 0.21
C VAL A 128 -2.38 12.23 1.35
N THR A 129 -3.70 12.33 1.32
CA THR A 129 -4.47 13.00 2.38
C THR A 129 -4.34 12.28 3.71
N TRP A 130 -4.36 10.95 3.71
CA TRP A 130 -4.18 10.14 4.91
C TRP A 130 -2.77 10.29 5.47
N MET A 131 -1.74 10.29 4.62
CA MET A 131 -0.35 10.52 5.05
C MET A 131 -0.17 11.90 5.66
N ALA A 132 -0.82 12.93 5.11
CA ALA A 132 -0.86 14.25 5.74
C ALA A 132 -1.55 14.23 7.11
N ALA A 133 -2.67 13.49 7.24
CA ALA A 133 -3.35 13.30 8.51
C ALA A 133 -2.45 12.59 9.56
N VAL A 134 -1.71 11.56 9.14
CA VAL A 134 -0.72 10.86 9.97
C VAL A 134 0.38 11.82 10.42
N ALA A 135 0.97 12.58 9.49
CA ALA A 135 2.03 13.53 9.81
C ALA A 135 1.58 14.59 10.83
N VAL A 136 0.37 15.13 10.67
CA VAL A 136 -0.20 16.09 11.64
C VAL A 136 -0.52 15.43 12.99
N THR A 137 -0.92 14.15 13.00
CA THR A 137 -1.23 13.42 14.23
C THR A 137 0.02 13.06 15.04
N LEU A 138 1.16 12.88 14.36
CA LEU A 138 2.43 12.46 14.96
C LEU A 138 3.40 13.63 15.25
N ALA A 139 3.05 14.86 14.86
CA ALA A 139 3.84 16.07 15.11
C ALA A 139 3.46 16.73 16.44
#